data_AF-A0A6N6N5I7-F1
#
_entry.id   AF-A0A6N6N5I7-F1
#
_cell.length_a   1.000
_cell.length_b   1.000
_cell.length_c   1.000
_cell.angle_alpha   90.00
_cell.angle_beta   90.00
_cell.angle_gamma   90.00
#
_symmetry.space_group_name_H-M   'P 1'
#
loop_
_entity.id
_entity.type
_entity.pdbx_description
1 polymer ?
#
loop_
_entity_poly.entity_id
_entity_poly.type
_entity_poly.pdbx_seq_one_letter_code
_entity_poly.pdbx_strand_id
1 'polypeptide(L)'
;MKKIITLLVLAAFLGTGYGCANKAQQGAGIGALAGATIGALTFKNKLSGAAIGAGVGLLMGYIVGNEWDKHDESQIQNTLETGRSDQAHAWTNPDTGKSYTATPSAPYMQENRVYRDVVISENGPNGEKVMAKAYRDENGEWRLKQ
;
A
#
# COMPACT_ATOMS: atom_id res chain seq x y z
N MET A 1 12.30 36.24 -9.50
CA MET A 1 13.25 35.87 -8.44
C MET A 1 12.63 34.95 -7.37
N LYS A 2 11.82 33.94 -7.76
CA LYS A 2 11.31 32.88 -6.85
C LYS A 2 11.69 31.47 -7.31
N LYS A 3 12.27 31.34 -8.51
CA LYS A 3 12.65 30.07 -9.14
C LYS A 3 14.11 29.66 -8.88
N ILE A 4 14.89 30.52 -8.21
CA ILE A 4 16.31 30.28 -7.91
C ILE A 4 16.49 29.60 -6.53
N ILE A 5 15.52 29.76 -5.62
CA ILE A 5 15.54 29.13 -4.29
C ILE A 5 15.17 27.63 -4.37
N THR A 6 14.40 27.23 -5.38
CA THR A 6 14.00 25.82 -5.60
C THR A 6 15.14 24.91 -6.05
N LEU A 7 16.27 25.47 -6.51
CA LEU A 7 17.37 24.72 -7.11
C LEU A 7 18.53 24.39 -6.15
N LEU A 8 18.48 24.87 -4.90
CA LEU A 8 19.60 24.78 -3.94
C LEU A 8 19.41 23.75 -2.81
N VAL A 9 18.23 23.14 -2.68
CA VAL A 9 18.00 22.03 -1.73
C VAL A 9 18.20 20.66 -2.41
N LEU A 10 18.40 20.64 -3.74
CA LEU A 10 18.71 19.44 -4.53
C LEU A 10 20.20 19.03 -4.49
N ALA A 11 21.02 19.66 -3.64
CA ALA A 11 22.49 19.52 -3.66
C ALA A 11 23.12 19.10 -2.33
N ALA A 12 22.38 18.44 -1.42
CA ALA A 12 22.89 18.10 -0.08
C ALA A 12 22.77 16.63 0.32
N PHE A 13 22.81 15.68 -0.62
CA PHE A 13 22.91 14.25 -0.28
C PHE A 13 23.80 13.44 -1.25
N LEU A 14 24.82 14.08 -1.82
CA LEU A 14 25.92 13.38 -2.46
C LEU A 14 27.19 13.60 -1.62
N GLY A 15 27.50 12.63 -0.77
CA GLY A 15 28.83 12.49 -0.19
C GLY A 15 28.85 12.07 1.27
N THR A 16 28.99 10.77 1.52
CA THR A 16 30.07 10.15 2.32
C THR A 16 29.66 8.74 2.75
N GLY A 17 30.53 7.74 2.50
CA GLY A 17 30.37 6.41 3.08
C GLY A 17 30.78 5.22 2.21
N TYR A 18 31.95 5.27 1.55
CA TYR A 18 32.65 4.04 1.18
C TYR A 18 33.28 3.47 2.47
N GLY A 19 32.76 2.33 2.93
CA GLY A 19 33.29 1.59 4.07
C GLY A 19 32.67 0.20 4.12
N CYS A 20 33.48 -0.82 3.86
CA CYS A 20 33.10 -2.23 3.95
C CYS A 20 32.46 -2.57 5.30
N ALA A 21 31.20 -3.01 5.27
CA ALA A 21 30.61 -3.86 6.30
C ALA A 21 29.55 -4.76 5.66
N ASN A 22 30.04 -5.82 5.04
CA ASN A 22 29.28 -6.98 4.61
C ASN A 22 28.68 -7.63 5.87
N LYS A 23 27.40 -7.33 6.16
CA LYS A 23 26.45 -7.95 7.12
C LYS A 23 25.32 -7.00 7.59
N ALA A 24 25.09 -5.86 6.92
CA ALA A 24 23.91 -5.02 7.18
C ALA A 24 22.73 -5.25 6.22
N GLN A 25 22.90 -6.08 5.19
CA GLN A 25 21.89 -6.27 4.14
C GLN A 25 20.85 -7.37 4.44
N GLN A 26 21.03 -8.16 5.50
CA GLN A 26 20.13 -9.28 5.83
C GLN A 26 19.01 -8.90 6.82
N GLY A 27 19.04 -7.69 7.39
CA GLY A 27 18.00 -7.17 8.30
C GLY A 27 17.17 -6.03 7.74
N ALA A 28 17.54 -5.48 6.58
CA ALA A 28 16.90 -4.33 5.94
C ALA A 28 15.69 -4.71 5.03
N GLY A 29 15.22 -5.95 5.10
CA GLY A 29 14.07 -6.42 4.31
C GLY A 29 12.70 -6.07 4.91
N ILE A 30 12.63 -5.69 6.20
CA ILE A 30 11.35 -5.46 6.90
C ILE A 30 11.28 -4.07 7.57
N GLY A 31 12.42 -3.45 7.90
CA GLY A 31 12.46 -2.14 8.55
C GLY A 31 12.40 -0.92 7.62
N ALA A 32 12.52 -1.11 6.30
CA ALA A 32 12.53 -0.01 5.33
C ALA A 32 11.13 0.45 4.88
N LEU A 33 10.08 -0.31 5.18
CA LEU A 33 8.70 0.07 4.84
C LEU A 33 8.13 1.15 5.77
N ALA A 34 8.62 1.23 7.01
CA ALA A 34 8.12 2.21 7.98
C ALA A 34 8.73 3.62 7.84
N GLY A 35 9.78 3.81 7.02
CA GLY A 35 10.58 5.05 7.00
C GLY A 35 10.74 5.75 5.65
N ALA A 36 10.33 5.13 4.54
CA ALA A 36 10.50 5.70 3.21
C ALA A 36 9.16 6.24 2.68
N THR A 37 8.91 7.51 2.94
CA THR A 37 8.11 8.42 2.11
C THR A 37 6.77 7.89 1.58
N ILE A 38 5.69 8.37 2.19
CA ILE A 38 4.38 8.57 1.58
C ILE A 38 4.59 9.34 0.26
N GLY A 39 4.74 8.63 -0.85
CA GLY A 39 5.08 9.24 -2.13
C GLY A 39 5.03 8.21 -3.24
N ALA A 40 4.09 8.42 -4.17
CA ALA A 40 3.85 7.62 -5.36
C ALA A 40 3.12 6.28 -5.13
N LEU A 41 1.79 6.36 -5.06
CA LEU A 41 0.89 5.83 -6.09
C LEU A 41 -0.50 6.36 -5.81
N THR A 42 -0.65 7.68 -6.04
CA THR A 42 -1.96 8.31 -6.20
C THR A 42 -2.67 7.60 -7.36
N PHE A 43 -3.91 7.17 -7.16
CA PHE A 43 -4.80 6.58 -8.17
C PHE A 43 -5.04 7.55 -9.33
N LYS A 44 -4.06 7.72 -10.22
CA LYS A 44 -3.95 8.97 -10.99
C LYS A 44 -5.01 9.18 -12.06
N ASN A 45 -5.84 8.22 -12.45
CA ASN A 45 -6.72 8.43 -13.62
C ASN A 45 -8.10 7.77 -13.61
N LYS A 46 -8.54 7.12 -12.53
CA LYS A 46 -9.75 6.30 -12.61
C LYS A 46 -10.82 6.60 -11.56
N LEU A 47 -10.47 7.26 -10.45
CA LEU A 47 -11.35 7.28 -9.27
C LEU A 47 -11.77 8.68 -8.79
N SER A 48 -11.74 9.75 -9.60
CA SER A 48 -11.95 11.12 -9.08
C SER A 48 -13.37 11.51 -8.62
N GLY A 49 -14.24 10.59 -8.19
CA GLY A 49 -15.56 11.05 -7.70
C GLY A 49 -16.52 10.09 -6.98
N ALA A 50 -16.24 8.79 -6.83
CA ALA A 50 -17.30 7.84 -6.41
C ALA A 50 -16.97 6.93 -5.20
N ALA A 51 -15.84 7.11 -4.52
CA ALA A 51 -15.29 6.05 -3.65
C ALA A 51 -15.53 6.21 -2.14
N ILE A 52 -16.30 7.19 -1.68
CA ILE A 52 -16.64 7.31 -0.25
C ILE A 52 -17.79 6.34 0.05
N GLY A 53 -17.50 5.05 0.19
CA GLY A 53 -18.50 4.04 0.57
C GLY A 53 -18.53 2.78 -0.28
N ALA A 54 -17.63 2.63 -1.24
CA ALA A 54 -17.51 1.38 -1.97
C ALA A 54 -16.83 0.33 -1.08
N GLY A 55 -17.41 -0.87 -1.02
CA GLY A 55 -16.81 -2.02 -0.33
C GLY A 55 -15.43 -2.36 -0.91
N VAL A 56 -14.67 -3.18 -0.19
CA VAL A 56 -13.31 -3.56 -0.60
C VAL A 56 -13.34 -4.17 -2.00
N GLY A 57 -14.30 -5.04 -2.31
CA GLY A 57 -14.43 -5.67 -3.62
C GLY A 57 -14.70 -4.71 -4.79
N LEU A 58 -15.59 -3.72 -4.61
CA LEU A 58 -15.94 -2.79 -5.69
C LEU A 58 -14.77 -1.86 -6.03
N LEU A 59 -14.08 -1.35 -5.01
CA LEU A 59 -12.90 -0.50 -5.23
C LEU A 59 -11.77 -1.30 -5.86
N MET A 60 -11.48 -2.49 -5.31
CA MET A 60 -10.35 -3.28 -5.78
C MET A 60 -10.56 -3.85 -7.18
N GLY A 61 -11.75 -4.32 -7.55
CA GLY A 61 -12.00 -4.82 -8.91
C GLY A 61 -11.87 -3.75 -9.99
N TYR A 62 -12.09 -2.49 -9.64
CA TYR A 62 -11.87 -1.40 -10.57
C TYR A 62 -10.39 -0.95 -10.67
N ILE A 63 -9.63 -1.13 -9.58
CA ILE A 63 -8.23 -0.71 -9.51
C ILE A 63 -7.28 -1.82 -9.98
N VAL A 64 -7.43 -3.04 -9.47
CA VAL A 64 -6.56 -4.19 -9.76
C VAL A 64 -6.99 -4.91 -11.03
N GLY A 65 -8.29 -4.99 -11.31
CA GLY A 65 -8.78 -5.58 -12.56
C GLY A 65 -10.01 -6.46 -12.39
N ASN A 66 -10.51 -6.92 -13.54
CA ASN A 66 -11.77 -7.65 -13.65
C ASN A 66 -11.71 -9.05 -13.03
N GLU A 67 -10.51 -9.55 -12.74
CA GLU A 67 -10.22 -10.83 -12.09
C GLU A 67 -10.25 -10.74 -10.56
N TRP A 68 -10.48 -9.57 -9.98
CA TRP A 68 -10.66 -9.44 -8.53
C TRP A 68 -12.01 -10.00 -8.09
N ASP A 69 -12.01 -10.86 -7.08
CA ASP A 69 -13.24 -11.45 -6.56
C ASP A 69 -13.40 -11.38 -5.02
N LYS A 70 -14.39 -12.13 -4.51
CA LYS A 70 -14.70 -12.20 -3.09
C LYS A 70 -13.61 -12.90 -2.26
N HIS A 71 -12.87 -13.84 -2.86
CA HIS A 71 -11.75 -14.49 -2.19
C HIS A 71 -10.65 -13.47 -1.93
N ASP A 72 -10.29 -12.67 -2.94
CA ASP A 72 -9.31 -11.60 -2.82
C ASP A 72 -9.73 -10.55 -1.79
N GLU A 73 -11.01 -10.15 -1.80
CA GLU A 73 -11.58 -9.26 -0.80
C GLU A 73 -11.44 -9.82 0.63
N SER A 74 -11.73 -11.11 0.82
CA SER A 74 -11.59 -11.77 2.13
C SER A 74 -10.14 -11.81 2.59
N GLN A 75 -9.18 -12.04 1.68
CA GLN A 75 -7.75 -12.01 2.02
C GLN A 75 -7.29 -10.61 2.43
N ILE A 76 -7.80 -9.56 1.78
CA ILE A 76 -7.52 -8.17 2.19
C ILE A 76 -8.12 -7.86 3.56
N GLN A 77 -9.38 -8.24 3.81
CA GLN A 77 -10.02 -8.07 5.12
C GLN A 77 -9.20 -8.75 6.21
N ASN A 78 -8.78 -10.00 5.98
CA ASN A 78 -7.95 -10.74 6.92
C ASN A 78 -6.58 -10.07 7.12
N THR A 79 -5.96 -9.57 6.05
CA THR A 79 -4.67 -8.85 6.12
C THR A 79 -4.80 -7.57 6.95
N LEU A 80 -5.89 -6.83 6.79
CA LEU A 80 -6.14 -5.61 7.55
C LEU A 80 -6.48 -5.89 9.02
N GLU A 81 -7.19 -6.99 9.30
CA GLU A 81 -7.62 -7.33 10.65
C GLU A 81 -6.52 -8.00 11.47
N THR A 82 -5.90 -9.06 10.95
CA THR A 82 -4.95 -9.90 11.71
C THR A 82 -3.51 -9.73 11.26
N GLY A 83 -3.27 -9.11 10.10
CA GLY A 83 -1.94 -8.91 9.56
C GLY A 83 -1.06 -8.04 10.45
N ARG A 84 0.19 -8.46 10.62
CA ARG A 84 1.21 -7.67 11.31
C ARG A 84 1.62 -6.51 10.40
N SER A 85 1.76 -5.33 10.98
CA SER A 85 2.22 -4.15 10.25
C SER A 85 3.54 -4.43 9.55
N ASP A 86 3.67 -3.93 8.31
CA ASP A 86 4.83 -4.05 7.44
C ASP A 86 5.20 -5.49 7.04
N GLN A 87 4.32 -6.46 7.31
CA GLN A 87 4.48 -7.85 6.86
C GLN A 87 3.56 -8.14 5.69
N ALA A 88 4.16 -8.55 4.58
CA ALA A 88 3.44 -8.91 3.37
C ALA A 88 2.70 -10.24 3.56
N HIS A 89 1.39 -10.23 3.33
CA HIS A 89 0.55 -11.41 3.21
C HIS A 89 0.34 -11.72 1.72
N ALA A 90 0.77 -12.90 1.28
CA ALA A 90 0.66 -13.32 -0.10
C ALA A 90 -0.35 -14.46 -0.24
N TRP A 91 -1.14 -14.43 -1.32
CA TRP A 91 -2.07 -15.50 -1.65
C TRP A 91 -2.15 -15.69 -3.16
N THR A 92 -2.67 -16.85 -3.56
CA THR A 92 -3.06 -17.15 -4.93
C THR A 92 -4.55 -17.39 -4.94
N ASN A 93 -5.26 -16.63 -5.78
CA ASN A 93 -6.68 -16.81 -6.01
C ASN A 93 -6.90 -18.16 -6.72
N PRO A 94 -7.66 -19.10 -6.13
CA PRO A 94 -7.91 -20.41 -6.72
C PRO A 94 -8.83 -20.37 -7.95
N ASP A 95 -9.69 -19.35 -8.06
CA ASP A 95 -10.69 -19.21 -9.12
C ASP A 95 -10.09 -18.55 -10.36
N THR A 96 -9.20 -17.56 -10.18
CA THR A 96 -8.58 -16.82 -11.29
C THR A 96 -7.13 -17.21 -11.57
N GLY A 97 -6.46 -17.92 -10.64
CA GLY A 97 -5.05 -18.27 -10.73
C GLY A 97 -4.08 -17.10 -10.54
N LYS A 98 -4.59 -15.89 -10.28
CA LYS A 98 -3.79 -14.70 -10.02
C LYS A 98 -3.17 -14.76 -8.63
N SER A 99 -1.98 -14.20 -8.49
CA SER A 99 -1.29 -14.15 -7.21
C SER A 99 -1.11 -12.71 -6.79
N TYR A 100 -1.39 -12.42 -5.52
CA TYR A 100 -1.34 -11.07 -4.97
C TYR A 100 -0.55 -11.05 -3.67
N THR A 101 -0.07 -9.87 -3.31
CA THR A 101 0.62 -9.60 -2.06
C THR A 101 0.06 -8.32 -1.46
N ALA A 102 -0.39 -8.36 -0.21
CA ALA A 102 -0.90 -7.21 0.52
C ALA A 102 -0.06 -6.95 1.77
N THR A 103 0.44 -5.73 1.92
CA THR A 103 1.23 -5.31 3.07
C THR A 103 0.49 -4.21 3.82
N PRO A 104 0.00 -4.46 5.05
CA PRO A 104 -0.70 -3.47 5.84
C PRO A 104 0.29 -2.58 6.61
N SER A 105 0.02 -1.29 6.70
CA SER A 105 0.75 -0.34 7.54
C SER A 105 0.28 -0.43 9.00
N ALA A 106 0.92 0.32 9.90
CA ALA A 106 0.42 0.46 11.27
C ALA A 106 -0.96 1.16 11.29
N PRO A 107 -1.90 0.71 12.12
CA PRO A 107 -3.18 1.39 12.28
C PRO A 107 -2.99 2.74 12.97
N TYR A 108 -3.78 3.74 12.58
CA TYR A 108 -3.75 5.10 13.12
C TYR A 108 -5.16 5.65 13.30
N MET A 109 -5.34 6.58 14.24
CA MET A 109 -6.61 7.28 14.45
C MET A 109 -6.65 8.55 13.61
N GLN A 110 -7.72 8.73 12.83
CA GLN A 110 -8.01 9.95 12.08
C GLN A 110 -9.52 10.18 12.09
N GLU A 111 -10.00 11.41 12.26
CA GLU A 111 -11.44 11.73 12.24
C GLU A 111 -12.30 10.84 13.18
N ASN A 112 -11.73 10.47 14.35
CA ASN A 112 -12.37 9.56 15.31
C ASN A 112 -12.70 8.15 14.75
N ARG A 113 -11.94 7.69 13.75
CA ARG A 113 -12.01 6.34 13.17
C ARG A 113 -10.62 5.72 13.09
N VAL A 114 -10.58 4.40 13.15
CA VAL A 114 -9.35 3.63 12.90
C VAL A 114 -9.13 3.55 11.41
N TYR A 115 -7.96 4.00 10.97
CA TYR A 115 -7.48 3.88 9.61
C TYR A 115 -6.27 2.94 9.56
N ARG A 116 -6.08 2.30 8.41
CA ARG A 116 -4.95 1.44 8.13
C ARG A 116 -4.70 1.43 6.64
N ASP A 117 -3.51 1.82 6.23
CA ASP A 117 -3.16 1.80 4.81
C ASP A 117 -2.72 0.38 4.42
N VAL A 118 -2.94 0.00 3.16
CA VAL A 118 -2.54 -1.30 2.62
C VAL A 118 -1.98 -1.12 1.22
N VAL A 119 -0.90 -1.83 0.97
CA VAL A 119 -0.21 -1.83 -0.31
C VAL A 119 -0.40 -3.19 -0.96
N ILE A 120 -1.06 -3.22 -2.11
CA ILE A 120 -1.48 -4.43 -2.80
C ILE A 120 -0.70 -4.50 -4.11
N SER A 121 -0.12 -5.65 -4.40
CA SER A 121 0.69 -5.85 -5.61
C SER A 121 0.29 -7.16 -6.26
N GLU A 122 -0.01 -7.13 -7.56
CA GLU A 122 -0.15 -8.34 -8.35
C GLU A 122 1.25 -8.94 -8.61
N ASN A 123 1.42 -10.22 -8.34
CA ASN A 123 2.67 -10.93 -8.57
C ASN A 123 2.74 -11.33 -10.05
N GLY A 124 3.55 -10.64 -10.84
CA GLY A 124 3.75 -10.95 -12.25
C GLY A 124 4.63 -9.92 -12.98
N PRO A 125 5.04 -10.19 -14.23
CA PRO A 125 5.91 -9.30 -15.01
C PRO A 125 5.29 -7.92 -15.30
N ASN A 126 3.96 -7.84 -15.31
CA ASN A 126 3.19 -6.60 -15.50
C ASN A 126 2.39 -6.22 -14.23
N GLY A 127 2.77 -6.76 -13.08
CA GLY A 127 2.01 -6.59 -11.85
C GLY A 127 1.94 -5.13 -11.43
N GLU A 128 0.72 -4.61 -11.28
CA GLU A 128 0.52 -3.24 -10.78
C GLU A 128 0.56 -3.23 -9.25
N LYS A 129 1.17 -2.18 -8.69
CA LYS A 129 1.19 -1.91 -7.27
C LYS A 129 0.21 -0.78 -6.98
N VAL A 130 -0.59 -0.99 -5.95
CA VAL A 130 -1.71 -0.13 -5.59
C VAL A 130 -1.61 0.16 -4.11
N MET A 131 -1.66 1.43 -3.72
CA MET A 131 -1.75 1.82 -2.31
C MET A 131 -3.15 2.29 -2.02
N ALA A 132 -3.84 1.64 -1.08
CA ALA A 132 -5.18 2.01 -0.67
C ALA A 132 -5.20 2.36 0.81
N LYS A 133 -6.01 3.35 1.18
CA LYS A 133 -6.32 3.65 2.57
C LYS A 133 -7.52 2.81 2.98
N ALA A 134 -7.52 2.21 4.16
CA ALA A 134 -8.70 1.56 4.71
C ALA A 134 -9.13 2.25 6.00
N TYR A 135 -10.43 2.27 6.29
CA TYR A 135 -10.99 2.63 7.60
C TYR A 135 -11.87 1.52 8.13
N ARG A 136 -11.94 1.37 9.45
CA ARG A 136 -12.86 0.45 10.11
C ARG A 136 -14.22 1.14 10.29
N ASP A 137 -15.27 0.53 9.79
CA ASP A 137 -16.64 1.05 9.90
C ASP A 137 -17.29 0.68 11.25
N GLU A 138 -18.51 1.15 11.47
CA GLU A 138 -19.27 0.93 12.72
C GLU A 138 -19.62 -0.55 12.95
N ASN A 139 -19.66 -1.36 11.89
CA ASN A 139 -19.90 -2.79 11.94
C ASN A 139 -18.59 -3.58 12.17
N GLY A 140 -17.45 -2.88 12.25
CA GLY A 140 -16.14 -3.48 12.45
C GLY A 140 -15.48 -4.00 11.17
N GLU A 141 -16.06 -3.74 10.00
CA GLU A 141 -15.51 -4.15 8.70
C GLU A 141 -14.53 -3.10 8.17
N TRP A 142 -13.50 -3.54 7.45
CA TRP A 142 -12.63 -2.61 6.75
C TRP A 142 -13.28 -2.13 5.45
N ARG A 143 -13.20 -0.83 5.20
CA ARG A 143 -13.65 -0.19 3.97
C ARG A 143 -12.49 0.55 3.35
N LEU A 144 -12.26 0.34 2.06
CA LEU A 144 -11.26 1.13 1.37
C LEU A 144 -11.77 2.56 1.13
N LYS A 145 -10.86 3.51 1.22
CA LYS A 145 -11.01 4.94 0.98
C LYS A 145 -9.94 5.34 -0.03
N GLN A 146 -10.31 6.24 -0.91
CA GLN A 146 -9.40 6.88 -1.85
C GLN A 146 -8.47 7.89 -1.17
#